data_AF-A0AAP0NGJ2-F1
#
_entry.id   AF-A0AAP0NGJ2-F1
#
_cell.length_a   1.000
_cell.length_b   1.000
_cell.length_c   1.000
_cell.angle_alpha   90.00
_cell.angle_beta   90.00
_cell.angle_gamma   90.00
#
_symmetry.space_group_name_H-M   'P 1'
#
loop_
_entity.id
_entity.type
_entity.pdbx_description
1 polymer ?
#
loop_
_entity_poly.entity_id
_entity_poly.type
_entity_poly.pdbx_seq_one_letter_code
_entity_poly.pdbx_strand_id
1 'polypeptide(L)'
;MAPKPQDKVVLGSCSTFKADIYAFGVILLELLTGKLVQQNGFDLARWVHSVVREEWTVEVFDKSLISEAASEERMVNLLQVAIKCVNRSPEARPNISQVTGMINSIKEDDERSIVSEV
;
A
#
# COMPACT_ATOMS: atom_id res chain seq x y z
N MET A 1 1.86 5.76 49.83
CA MET A 1 1.98 6.46 48.53
C MET A 1 1.75 5.43 47.42
N ALA A 2 0.65 5.51 46.70
CA ALA A 2 0.42 4.83 45.41
C ALA A 2 0.10 5.92 44.37
N PRO A 3 0.22 5.71 43.04
CA PRO A 3 0.79 4.59 42.27
C PRO A 3 1.85 5.05 41.23
N LYS A 4 2.48 4.12 40.48
CA LYS A 4 2.45 4.13 39.00
C LYS A 4 2.65 2.70 38.48
N PRO A 5 1.65 2.10 37.80
CA PRO A 5 1.89 1.00 36.90
C PRO A 5 2.48 1.60 35.63
N GLN A 6 3.63 1.13 35.21
CA GLN A 6 3.98 1.22 33.80
C GLN A 6 4.25 -0.19 33.36
N ASP A 7 3.14 -0.80 32.98
CA ASP A 7 3.05 -1.94 32.10
C ASP A 7 4.18 -1.89 31.08
N LYS A 8 5.23 -2.67 31.34
CA LYS A 8 6.26 -2.92 30.34
C LYS A 8 5.71 -3.99 29.39
N VAL A 9 4.61 -3.68 28.70
CA VAL A 9 4.16 -4.43 27.52
C VAL A 9 5.02 -3.96 26.36
N VAL A 10 6.30 -4.35 26.38
CA VAL A 10 7.20 -4.19 25.24
C VAL A 10 8.05 -5.44 25.16
N LEU A 11 7.51 -6.50 24.54
CA LEU A 11 8.30 -7.54 23.87
C LEU A 11 7.39 -8.48 23.05
N GLY A 12 6.78 -7.97 21.97
CA GLY A 12 6.02 -8.80 21.03
C GLY A 12 5.55 -8.09 19.75
N SER A 13 5.57 -6.75 19.73
CA SER A 13 4.76 -5.96 18.80
C SER A 13 5.42 -5.61 17.46
N CYS A 14 6.74 -5.71 17.31
CA CYS A 14 7.40 -5.29 16.06
C CYS A 14 6.98 -6.20 14.88
N SER A 15 6.89 -7.51 15.10
CA SER A 15 6.47 -8.47 14.08
C SER A 15 4.99 -8.33 13.73
N THR A 16 4.11 -8.05 14.70
CA THR A 16 2.69 -7.85 14.45
C THR A 16 2.45 -6.59 13.63
N PHE A 17 3.13 -5.47 13.93
CA PHE A 17 3.00 -4.26 13.11
C PHE A 17 3.47 -4.50 11.67
N LYS A 18 4.55 -5.26 11.46
CA LYS A 18 4.97 -5.61 10.09
C LYS A 18 3.95 -6.52 9.39
N ALA A 19 3.26 -7.40 10.11
CA ALA A 19 2.18 -8.22 9.56
C ALA A 19 0.96 -7.36 9.19
N ASP A 20 0.60 -6.39 10.03
CA ASP A 20 -0.48 -5.44 9.74
C ASP A 20 -0.18 -4.61 8.49
N ILE A 21 1.07 -4.16 8.32
CA ILE A 21 1.50 -3.46 7.09
C ILE A 21 1.37 -4.37 5.86
N TYR A 22 1.71 -5.65 5.99
CA TYR A 22 1.53 -6.59 4.89
C TYR A 22 0.06 -6.77 4.53
N ALA A 23 -0.80 -6.97 5.53
CA ALA A 23 -2.24 -7.11 5.32
C ALA A 23 -2.84 -5.85 4.69
N PHE A 24 -2.43 -4.66 5.15
CA PHE A 24 -2.81 -3.40 4.55
C PHE A 24 -2.37 -3.30 3.07
N GLY A 25 -1.14 -3.71 2.77
CA GLY A 25 -0.64 -3.77 1.40
C GLY A 25 -1.50 -4.68 0.52
N VAL A 26 -1.90 -5.85 1.00
CA VAL A 26 -2.80 -6.77 0.28
C VAL A 26 -4.14 -6.10 -0.01
N ILE A 27 -4.75 -5.46 0.99
CA ILE A 27 -6.03 -4.74 0.81
C ILE A 27 -5.90 -3.64 -0.26
N LEU A 28 -4.81 -2.87 -0.25
CA LEU A 28 -4.56 -1.86 -1.30
C LEU A 28 -4.51 -2.48 -2.71
N LEU A 29 -3.90 -3.66 -2.85
CA LEU A 29 -3.86 -4.37 -4.13
C LEU A 29 -5.24 -4.84 -4.56
N GLU A 30 -6.03 -5.36 -3.63
CA GLU A 30 -7.41 -5.79 -3.91
C GLU A 30 -8.27 -4.61 -4.39
N LEU A 31 -8.14 -3.45 -3.74
CA LEU A 31 -8.85 -2.24 -4.12
C LEU A 31 -8.43 -1.73 -5.50
N LEU A 32 -7.12 -1.68 -5.78
CA LEU A 32 -6.61 -1.16 -7.05
C LEU A 32 -6.95 -2.07 -8.24
N THR A 33 -7.04 -3.38 -8.02
CA THR A 33 -7.22 -4.36 -9.10
C THR A 33 -8.64 -4.91 -9.22
N GLY A 34 -9.49 -4.71 -8.20
CA GLY A 34 -10.82 -5.32 -8.10
C GLY A 34 -10.78 -6.85 -7.92
N LYS A 35 -9.61 -7.42 -7.61
CA LYS A 35 -9.37 -8.87 -7.53
C LYS A 35 -8.98 -9.26 -6.11
N LEU A 36 -9.59 -10.33 -5.60
CA LEU A 36 -9.17 -10.93 -4.32
C LEU A 36 -7.79 -11.57 -4.48
N VAL A 37 -6.82 -11.12 -3.68
CA VAL A 37 -5.45 -11.67 -3.71
C VAL A 37 -5.43 -12.88 -2.78
N GLN A 38 -5.29 -14.09 -3.34
CA GLN A 38 -5.27 -15.30 -2.53
C GLN A 38 -4.05 -15.28 -1.58
N GLN A 39 -4.32 -15.47 -0.28
CA GLN A 39 -3.39 -15.43 0.86
C GLN A 39 -2.32 -16.55 0.85
N ASN A 40 -2.02 -17.15 -0.29
CA ASN A 40 -1.25 -18.40 -0.34
C ASN A 40 0.27 -18.12 -0.38
N GLY A 41 0.71 -16.85 -0.35
CA GLY A 41 2.13 -16.41 -0.36
C GLY A 41 2.90 -16.71 -1.66
N PHE A 42 2.45 -17.71 -2.42
CA PHE A 42 2.97 -18.14 -3.71
C PHE A 42 2.53 -17.21 -4.85
N ASP A 43 1.38 -16.56 -4.71
CA ASP A 43 0.82 -15.65 -5.72
C ASP A 43 1.51 -14.27 -5.70
N LEU A 44 2.03 -13.83 -4.56
CA LEU A 44 2.52 -12.47 -4.41
C LEU A 44 3.82 -12.17 -5.14
N ALA A 45 4.82 -13.07 -5.14
CA ALA A 45 6.04 -12.83 -5.93
C ALA A 45 5.79 -13.00 -7.42
N ARG A 46 4.90 -13.94 -7.80
CA ARG A 46 4.45 -14.06 -9.18
C ARG A 46 3.74 -12.78 -9.62
N TRP A 47 2.91 -12.21 -8.76
CA TRP A 47 2.23 -10.94 -8.98
C TRP A 47 3.22 -9.77 -9.09
N VAL A 48 4.17 -9.61 -8.15
CA VAL A 48 5.23 -8.58 -8.24
C VAL A 48 6.02 -8.72 -9.54
N HIS A 49 6.35 -9.94 -9.95
CA HIS A 49 7.04 -10.19 -11.23
C HIS A 49 6.15 -9.97 -12.46
N SER A 50 4.85 -10.26 -12.40
CA SER A 50 3.91 -9.98 -13.50
C SER A 50 3.71 -8.48 -13.67
N VAL A 51 3.48 -7.77 -12.56
CA VAL A 51 3.26 -6.31 -12.52
C VAL A 51 4.49 -5.53 -12.96
N VAL A 52 5.70 -6.00 -12.62
CA VAL A 52 6.94 -5.32 -12.98
C VAL A 52 7.46 -5.69 -14.38
N ARG A 53 7.11 -6.88 -14.92
CA ARG A 53 7.61 -7.34 -16.24
C ARG A 53 6.71 -6.96 -17.43
N GLU A 54 5.43 -6.70 -17.24
CA GLU A 54 4.47 -6.44 -18.34
C GLU A 54 4.30 -4.96 -18.69
N GLU A 55 5.31 -4.09 -18.51
CA GLU A 55 5.28 -2.68 -18.93
C GLU A 55 3.88 -2.02 -18.76
N TRP A 56 3.34 -2.11 -17.54
CA TRP A 56 2.22 -1.32 -17.00
C TRP A 56 1.09 -1.02 -17.99
N THR A 57 0.25 -1.99 -18.33
CA THR A 57 -1.03 -1.70 -18.98
C THR A 57 -2.08 -1.34 -17.92
N VAL A 58 -2.79 -0.25 -18.15
CA VAL A 58 -3.96 0.23 -17.37
C VAL A 58 -5.00 -0.89 -17.09
N GLU A 59 -4.93 -1.97 -17.85
CA GLU A 59 -5.75 -3.19 -17.76
C GLU A 59 -5.64 -3.94 -16.43
N VAL A 60 -4.59 -3.69 -15.64
CA VAL A 60 -4.44 -4.28 -14.30
C VAL A 60 -5.36 -3.61 -13.28
N PHE A 61 -5.69 -2.33 -13.49
CA PHE A 61 -6.56 -1.59 -12.58
C PHE A 61 -8.02 -1.98 -12.76
N ASP A 62 -8.77 -1.90 -11.67
CA ASP A 62 -10.23 -2.04 -11.74
C ASP A 62 -10.78 -0.95 -12.69
N LYS A 63 -11.57 -1.39 -13.67
CA LYS A 63 -12.14 -0.50 -14.69
C LYS A 63 -13.09 0.54 -14.11
N SER A 64 -13.66 0.29 -12.93
CA SER A 64 -14.48 1.27 -12.20
C SER A 64 -13.66 2.48 -11.76
N LEU A 65 -12.38 2.29 -11.37
CA LEU A 65 -11.50 3.38 -10.96
C LEU A 65 -11.13 4.31 -12.11
N ILE A 66 -11.01 3.76 -13.32
CA ILE A 66 -10.76 4.52 -14.55
C ILE A 66 -11.96 5.41 -14.89
N SER A 67 -13.18 4.94 -14.59
CA SER A 67 -14.42 5.69 -14.83
C SER A 67 -14.63 6.86 -13.86
N GLU A 68 -13.95 6.86 -12.71
CA GLU A 68 -14.09 7.87 -11.65
C GLU A 68 -13.06 9.01 -11.77
N ALA A 69 -12.38 9.12 -12.91
CA ALA A 69 -11.34 10.13 -13.18
C ALA A 69 -10.13 10.08 -12.22
N ALA A 70 -9.87 8.93 -11.59
CA ALA A 70 -8.63 8.74 -10.85
C ALA A 70 -7.45 8.88 -11.82
N SER A 71 -6.52 9.79 -11.51
CA SER A 71 -5.29 9.95 -12.30
C SER A 71 -4.53 8.63 -12.35
N GLU A 72 -4.20 8.18 -13.55
CA GLU A 72 -3.40 6.96 -13.79
C GLU A 72 -2.10 6.99 -12.98
N GLU A 73 -1.45 8.14 -12.94
CA GLU A 73 -0.23 8.36 -12.16
C GLU A 73 -0.45 8.12 -10.67
N ARG A 74 -1.58 8.56 -10.11
CA ARG A 74 -1.90 8.31 -8.69
C ARG A 74 -2.18 6.86 -8.41
N MET A 75 -2.86 6.17 -9.32
CA MET A 75 -3.09 4.72 -9.20
C MET A 75 -1.76 3.96 -9.24
N VAL A 76 -0.84 4.33 -10.14
CA VAL A 76 0.51 3.77 -10.21
C VAL A 76 1.30 4.05 -8.93
N ASN A 77 1.26 5.28 -8.41
CA ASN A 77 1.96 5.63 -7.18
C ASN A 77 1.41 4.88 -5.96
N LEU A 78 0.08 4.71 -5.85
CA LEU A 78 -0.53 3.89 -4.80
C LEU A 78 -0.16 2.42 -4.93
N LEU A 79 -0.09 1.90 -6.16
CA LEU A 79 0.35 0.54 -6.44
C LEU A 79 1.80 0.32 -5.96
N GLN A 80 2.70 1.28 -6.17
CA GLN A 80 4.07 1.23 -5.66
C GLN A 80 4.11 1.20 -4.12
N VAL A 81 3.24 1.95 -3.44
CA VAL A 81 3.11 1.89 -1.98
C VAL A 81 2.69 0.48 -1.55
N ALA A 82 1.70 -0.10 -2.21
CA ALA A 82 1.21 -1.44 -1.89
C ALA A 82 2.31 -2.51 -2.09
N ILE A 83 3.08 -2.46 -3.19
CA ILE A 83 4.22 -3.35 -3.46
C ILE A 83 5.26 -3.29 -2.32
N LYS A 84 5.56 -2.10 -1.80
CA LYS A 84 6.48 -1.94 -0.66
C LYS A 84 5.91 -2.54 0.63
N CYS A 85 4.61 -2.39 0.88
CA CYS A 85 3.94 -2.92 2.07
C CYS A 85 3.92 -4.45 2.10
N VAL A 86 3.75 -5.10 0.94
CA VAL A 86 3.69 -6.56 0.82
C VAL A 86 5.07 -7.21 0.67
N ASN A 87 6.17 -6.50 0.94
CA ASN A 87 7.50 -7.07 0.81
C ASN A 87 7.64 -8.37 1.65
N ARG A 88 8.22 -9.41 1.04
CA ARG A 88 8.47 -10.70 1.72
C ARG A 88 9.34 -10.53 2.96
N SER A 89 10.31 -9.62 2.92
CA SER A 89 11.10 -9.26 4.08
C SER A 89 10.33 -8.26 4.95
N PRO A 90 9.96 -8.60 6.20
CA PRO A 90 9.28 -7.68 7.12
C PRO A 90 10.06 -6.38 7.33
N GLU A 91 11.39 -6.47 7.30
CA GLU A 91 12.28 -5.35 7.61
C GLU A 91 12.36 -4.34 6.48
N ALA A 92 12.11 -4.80 5.25
CA ALA A 92 11.98 -3.93 4.08
C ALA A 92 10.61 -3.26 3.97
N ARG A 93 9.61 -3.69 4.75
CA ARG A 93 8.29 -3.03 4.76
C ARG A 93 8.41 -1.65 5.43
N PRO A 94 7.78 -0.61 4.88
CA PRO A 94 7.70 0.69 5.56
C PRO A 94 6.96 0.56 6.90
N ASN A 95 7.20 1.48 7.81
CA ASN A 95 6.32 1.64 8.98
C ASN A 95 5.06 2.42 8.59
N ILE A 96 4.04 2.41 9.45
CA ILE A 96 2.74 3.02 9.11
C ILE A 96 2.85 4.54 8.85
N SER A 97 3.74 5.26 9.54
CA SER A 97 3.91 6.70 9.32
C SER A 97 4.55 7.01 7.96
N GLN A 98 5.47 6.17 7.49
CA GLN A 98 6.01 6.24 6.14
C GLN A 98 4.91 5.95 5.10
N VAL A 99 4.06 4.94 5.35
CA VAL A 99 2.93 4.62 4.45
C VAL A 99 1.97 5.79 4.34
N THR A 100 1.56 6.38 5.46
CA THR A 100 0.67 7.55 5.45
C THR A 100 1.32 8.75 4.77
N GLY A 101 2.63 8.97 4.97
CA GLY A 101 3.36 10.03 4.29
C GLY A 101 3.34 9.87 2.77
N MET A 102 3.64 8.66 2.28
CA MET A 102 3.57 8.36 0.85
C MET A 102 2.17 8.58 0.27
N ILE A 103 1.13 8.10 0.96
CA ILE A 103 -0.26 8.25 0.50
C ILE A 103 -0.69 9.72 0.49
N ASN A 104 -0.30 10.50 1.49
CA ASN A 104 -0.65 11.91 1.56
C ASN A 104 0.03 12.73 0.45
N SER A 105 1.31 12.46 0.16
CA SER A 105 1.99 13.12 -0.97
C SER A 105 1.25 12.86 -2.29
N ILE A 106 0.79 11.62 -2.53
CA ILE A 106 0.00 11.27 -3.72
C ILE A 106 -1.32 12.05 -3.78
N LYS A 107 -1.94 12.38 -2.63
CA LYS A 107 -3.16 13.20 -2.59
C LYS A 107 -2.88 14.67 -2.89
N GLU A 108 -1.82 15.24 -2.31
CA GLU A 108 -1.46 16.66 -2.46
C GLU A 108 -0.99 17.00 -3.89
N ASP A 109 -0.32 16.06 -4.57
CA ASP A 109 0.14 16.24 -5.95
C ASP A 109 -1.02 16.39 -6.96
N ASP A 110 -2.22 15.91 -6.59
CA ASP A 110 -3.42 16.08 -7.40
C ASP A 110 -4.09 17.42 -7.26
N GLU A 111 -4.26 17.88 -6.02
CA GLU A 111 -4.89 19.17 -5.75
C GLU A 111 -4.07 20.29 -6.37
N ARG A 112 -2.75 20.13 -6.45
CA ARG A 112 -1.83 21.02 -7.17
C ARG A 112 -2.01 20.99 -8.68
N SER A 113 -2.32 19.83 -9.26
CA SER A 113 -2.51 19.70 -10.72
C SER A 113 -3.79 20.37 -11.20
N ILE A 114 -4.85 20.37 -10.37
CA ILE A 114 -6.14 21.03 -10.67
C ILE A 114 -6.02 22.57 -10.63
N VAL A 115 -5.16 23.12 -9.76
CA VAL A 115 -4.96 24.59 -9.66
C VAL A 115 -3.99 25.16 -10.70
N SER A 116 -3.28 24.33 -11.46
CA SER A 116 -2.39 24.79 -12.55
C SER A 116 -3.08 24.96 -13.90
N GLU A 117 -4.34 24.54 -14.05
CA GLU A 117 -5.13 24.68 -15.28
C GLU A 117 -6.23 25.77 -15.18
N VAL A 118 -6.22 26.62 -14.15
CA VAL A 118 -7.13 27.77 -14.00
C VAL A 118 -6.42 29.12 -14.09
#